data_AF-A0A0W8CE60-F1
#
_entry.id   AF-A0A0W8CE60-F1
#
_cell.length_a   1.000
_cell.length_b   1.000
_cell.length_c   1.000
_cell.angle_alpha   90.00
_cell.angle_beta   90.00
_cell.angle_gamma   90.00
#
_symmetry.space_group_name_H-M   'P 1'
#
loop_
_entity.id
_entity.type
_entity.pdbx_description
1 polymer ?
#
loop_
_entity_poly.entity_id
_entity_poly.type
_entity_poly.pdbx_seq_one_letter_code
_entity_poly.pdbx_strand_id
1 'polypeptide(L)'
;MLQLFQNEIGQIIGRRLPRSENNKETRALFEHVKSVVHTDTGGEEQFVVSDNANAVRSMVSDVFGAGVGVRQDLFHVVQRFTEKVKDKTEKKLLAKRLHDSIYDVDGCLRSPAQMSERIKEAVGSVSSRHLNCSDHEWMGTLNNNLEQIK
;
A
#
# COMPACT_ATOMS: atom_id res chain seq x y z
N MET A 1 -8.87 -4.33 -17.53
CA MET A 1 -8.51 -3.80 -16.20
C MET A 1 -9.38 -2.58 -15.92
N LEU A 2 -9.91 -2.43 -14.70
CA LEU A 2 -10.67 -1.25 -14.28
C LEU A 2 -9.83 -0.51 -13.24
N GLN A 3 -9.55 0.77 -13.49
CA GLN A 3 -8.92 1.66 -12.51
C GLN A 3 -10.00 2.47 -11.81
N LEU A 4 -9.96 2.46 -10.49
CA LEU A 4 -10.84 3.22 -9.63
C LEU A 4 -10.00 4.18 -8.81
N PHE A 5 -10.50 5.40 -8.62
CA PHE A 5 -10.01 6.34 -7.64
C PHE A 5 -11.14 6.58 -6.65
N GLN A 6 -10.90 6.23 -5.40
CA GLN A 6 -11.90 6.29 -4.33
C GLN A 6 -11.44 7.27 -3.25
N ASN A 7 -12.39 7.93 -2.60
CA ASN A 7 -12.13 8.68 -1.37
C ASN A 7 -12.12 7.75 -0.14
N GLU A 8 -11.89 8.31 1.04
CA GLU A 8 -11.75 7.60 2.31
C GLU A 8 -13.00 6.84 2.75
N ILE A 9 -14.19 7.23 2.31
CA ILE A 9 -15.45 6.51 2.57
C ILE A 9 -15.80 5.49 1.48
N GLY A 10 -14.89 5.25 0.54
CA GLY A 10 -15.04 4.25 -0.52
C GLY A 10 -15.89 4.69 -1.72
N GLN A 11 -16.28 5.97 -1.80
CA GLN A 11 -16.99 6.49 -2.98
C GLN A 11 -16.04 6.57 -4.17
N ILE A 12 -16.50 6.13 -5.33
CA ILE A 12 -15.76 6.24 -6.58
C ILE A 12 -15.87 7.68 -7.08
N ILE A 13 -14.76 8.42 -7.03
CA ILE A 13 -14.68 9.80 -7.53
C ILE A 13 -14.03 9.87 -8.92
N GLY A 14 -13.40 8.79 -9.37
CA GLY A 14 -12.90 8.66 -10.72
C GLY A 14 -12.81 7.20 -11.14
N ARG A 15 -12.98 6.95 -12.44
CA ARG A 15 -12.76 5.62 -13.02
C ARG A 15 -12.24 5.71 -14.44
N ARG A 16 -11.41 4.74 -14.83
CA ARG A 16 -11.00 4.53 -16.23
C ARG A 16 -10.92 3.05 -16.55
N LEU A 17 -11.17 2.72 -17.82
CA LEU A 17 -10.93 1.40 -18.39
C LEU A 17 -9.65 1.49 -19.24
N PRO A 18 -8.47 1.39 -18.62
CA PRO A 18 -7.22 1.48 -19.37
C PRO A 18 -7.10 0.35 -20.39
N ARG A 19 -6.58 0.70 -21.57
CA ARG A 19 -6.25 -0.24 -22.64
C ARG A 19 -4.96 -0.98 -22.35
N SER A 20 -4.07 -0.42 -21.53
CA SER A 20 -2.88 -1.12 -21.01
C SER A 20 -2.42 -0.56 -19.66
N GLU A 21 -1.54 -1.29 -18.98
CA GLU A 21 -0.86 -0.82 -17.76
C GLU A 21 0.21 0.23 -18.11
N ASN A 22 -0.22 1.40 -18.58
CA ASN A 22 0.67 2.51 -18.91
C ASN A 22 0.41 3.73 -18.00
N ASN A 23 1.46 4.50 -17.77
CA ASN A 23 1.41 5.70 -16.93
C ASN A 23 0.52 6.81 -17.52
N LYS A 24 0.25 6.81 -18.82
CA LYS A 24 -0.54 7.85 -19.49
C LYS A 24 -2.02 7.77 -19.08
N GLU A 25 -2.57 6.56 -19.00
CA GLU A 25 -3.98 6.37 -18.60
C GLU A 25 -4.19 6.65 -17.12
N THR A 26 -3.26 6.22 -16.25
CA THR A 26 -3.25 6.57 -14.82
C THR A 26 -3.15 8.08 -14.62
N ARG A 27 -2.25 8.76 -15.34
CA ARG A 27 -2.13 10.23 -15.28
C ARG A 27 -3.43 10.91 -15.70
N ALA A 28 -4.05 10.44 -16.77
CA ALA A 28 -5.29 11.01 -17.27
C ALA A 28 -6.48 10.78 -16.31
N LEU A 29 -6.42 9.76 -15.44
CA LEU A 29 -7.35 9.62 -14.33
C LEU A 29 -7.07 10.64 -13.23
N PHE A 30 -5.81 10.82 -12.83
CA PHE A 30 -5.43 11.81 -11.81
C PHE A 30 -5.79 13.25 -12.22
N GLU A 31 -5.47 13.65 -13.46
CA GLU A 31 -5.85 14.97 -13.98
C GLU A 31 -7.37 15.17 -14.01
N HIS A 32 -8.14 14.11 -14.23
CA HIS A 32 -9.61 14.17 -14.24
C HIS A 32 -10.20 14.40 -12.84
N VAL A 33 -9.59 13.83 -11.80
CA VAL A 33 -10.05 13.98 -10.40
C VAL A 33 -9.37 15.15 -9.69
N LYS A 34 -8.41 15.82 -10.32
CA LYS A 34 -7.63 16.91 -9.70
C LYS A 34 -8.50 18.01 -9.08
N SER A 35 -9.61 18.38 -9.72
CA SER A 35 -10.48 19.45 -9.22
C SER A 35 -11.31 19.05 -7.99
N VAL A 36 -11.49 17.75 -7.73
CA VAL A 36 -12.22 17.23 -6.57
C VAL A 36 -11.28 16.80 -5.43
N VAL A 37 -9.98 16.76 -5.66
CA VAL A 37 -8.96 16.58 -4.62
C VAL A 37 -8.64 17.94 -4.02
N HIS A 38 -9.21 18.24 -2.86
CA HIS A 38 -9.04 19.52 -2.18
C HIS A 38 -7.69 19.59 -1.47
N THR A 39 -6.68 20.24 -2.03
CA THR A 39 -5.34 20.33 -1.41
C THR A 39 -5.23 21.38 -0.29
N ASP A 40 -6.29 22.16 -0.05
CA ASP A 40 -6.39 23.13 1.04
C ASP A 40 -7.21 22.53 2.20
N THR A 41 -6.57 21.64 2.96
CA THR A 41 -7.18 20.89 4.07
C THR A 41 -6.93 21.50 5.44
N GLY A 42 -6.48 22.75 5.52
CA GLY A 42 -6.21 23.39 6.82
C GLY A 42 -5.12 22.69 7.66
N GLY A 43 -4.23 21.93 7.00
CA GLY A 43 -3.11 21.23 7.64
C GLY A 43 -3.26 19.71 7.75
N GLU A 44 -4.35 19.11 7.29
CA GLU A 44 -4.45 17.64 7.25
C GLU A 44 -3.63 17.06 6.10
N GLU A 45 -2.82 16.04 6.39
CA GLU A 45 -2.01 15.35 5.39
C GLU A 45 -2.89 14.57 4.40
N GLN A 46 -2.65 14.76 3.11
CA GLN A 46 -3.34 14.03 2.05
C GLN A 46 -2.45 12.95 1.46
N PHE A 47 -3.03 11.78 1.22
CA PHE A 47 -2.31 10.64 0.67
C PHE A 47 -3.10 9.97 -0.45
N VAL A 48 -2.38 9.57 -1.50
CA VAL A 48 -2.85 8.56 -2.44
C VAL A 48 -2.35 7.20 -1.96
N VAL A 49 -3.29 6.26 -1.79
CA VAL A 49 -2.96 4.86 -1.48
C VAL A 49 -2.96 4.05 -2.77
N SER A 50 -1.88 3.32 -3.05
CA SER A 50 -1.75 2.49 -4.26
C SER A 50 -1.08 1.16 -3.95
N ASP A 51 -1.48 0.14 -4.70
CA ASP A 51 -0.81 -1.16 -4.77
C ASP A 51 0.66 -1.10 -5.22
N ASN A 52 1.08 -0.03 -5.90
CA ASN A 52 2.47 0.24 -6.28
C ASN A 52 2.81 1.72 -6.06
N ALA A 53 2.99 2.10 -4.79
CA ALA A 53 3.27 3.47 -4.38
C ALA A 53 4.47 4.09 -5.13
N ASN A 54 5.54 3.31 -5.34
CA ASN A 54 6.73 3.81 -6.04
C ASN A 54 6.46 4.16 -7.51
N ALA A 55 5.64 3.36 -8.21
CA ALA A 55 5.33 3.62 -9.62
C ALA A 55 4.52 4.92 -9.81
N VAL A 56 3.69 5.28 -8.84
CA VAL A 56 2.79 6.45 -8.96
C VAL A 56 3.33 7.70 -8.26
N ARG A 57 4.35 7.59 -7.40
CA ARG A 57 4.87 8.70 -6.57
C ARG A 57 5.18 9.97 -7.34
N SER A 58 5.99 9.86 -8.39
CA SER A 58 6.34 11.03 -9.23
C SER A 58 5.10 11.64 -9.89
N MET A 59 4.19 10.80 -10.35
CA MET A 59 2.98 11.24 -11.05
C MET A 59 2.00 11.95 -10.12
N VAL A 60 1.85 11.46 -8.88
CA VAL A 60 1.03 12.12 -7.86
C VAL A 60 1.59 13.50 -7.53
N SER A 61 2.91 13.58 -7.31
CA SER A 61 3.58 14.87 -7.05
C SER A 61 3.41 15.84 -8.23
N ASP A 62 3.49 15.37 -9.46
CA ASP A 62 3.31 16.20 -10.65
C ASP A 62 1.87 16.73 -10.82
N VAL A 63 0.87 15.90 -10.51
CA VAL A 63 -0.55 16.23 -10.78
C VAL A 63 -1.17 17.00 -9.61
N PHE A 64 -0.99 16.52 -8.39
CA PHE A 64 -1.64 17.06 -7.19
C PHE A 64 -0.71 17.98 -6.38
N GLY A 65 0.59 17.98 -6.66
CA GLY A 65 1.59 18.79 -5.97
C GLY A 65 2.32 18.03 -4.86
N ALA A 66 3.46 18.58 -4.42
CA ALA A 66 4.34 17.96 -3.43
C ALA A 66 3.73 17.81 -2.02
N GLY A 67 2.59 18.48 -1.76
CA GLY A 67 1.85 18.34 -0.51
C GLY A 67 1.04 17.05 -0.38
N VAL A 68 0.84 16.32 -1.49
CA VAL A 68 0.12 15.04 -1.48
C VAL A 68 1.12 13.89 -1.43
N GLY A 69 1.10 13.15 -0.32
CA GLY A 69 1.92 11.96 -0.13
C GLY A 69 1.40 10.74 -0.90
N VAL A 70 2.23 9.70 -0.97
CA VAL A 70 1.85 8.40 -1.53
C VAL A 70 2.22 7.29 -0.57
N ARG A 71 1.24 6.45 -0.24
CA ARG A 71 1.38 5.29 0.63
C ARG A 71 1.04 3.99 -0.09
N GLN A 72 1.66 2.92 0.36
CA GLN A 72 1.39 1.57 -0.13
C GLN A 72 0.10 1.04 0.47
N ASP A 73 -0.73 0.40 -0.36
CA ASP A 73 -1.92 -0.29 0.10
C ASP A 73 -1.54 -1.47 1.01
N LEU A 74 -2.10 -1.46 2.21
CA LEU A 74 -1.86 -2.43 3.28
C LEU A 74 -2.38 -3.83 2.93
N PHE A 75 -3.43 -3.94 2.10
CA PHE A 75 -3.86 -5.24 1.57
C PHE A 75 -2.75 -5.87 0.73
N HIS A 76 -2.13 -5.07 -0.15
CA HIS A 76 -1.04 -5.50 -1.01
C HIS A 76 0.24 -5.80 -0.21
N VAL A 77 0.46 -5.15 0.93
CA VAL A 77 1.54 -5.53 1.86
C VAL A 77 1.34 -6.98 2.34
N VAL A 78 0.15 -7.33 2.83
CA VAL A 78 -0.17 -8.70 3.27
C VAL A 78 -0.01 -9.68 2.11
N GLN A 79 -0.53 -9.33 0.94
CA GLN A 79 -0.44 -10.18 -0.24
C GLN A 79 1.01 -10.48 -0.64
N ARG A 80 1.87 -9.46 -0.79
CA ARG A 80 3.28 -9.62 -1.19
C ARG A 80 4.06 -10.56 -0.26
N PHE A 81 3.82 -10.47 1.05
CA PHE A 81 4.47 -11.37 2.00
C PHE A 81 3.92 -12.79 1.92
N THR A 82 2.60 -12.94 1.86
CA THR A 82 1.95 -14.27 1.84
C THR A 82 2.22 -15.04 0.53
N GLU A 83 2.44 -14.35 -0.58
CA GLU A 83 2.87 -14.96 -1.84
C GLU A 83 4.28 -15.57 -1.77
N LYS A 84 5.16 -15.03 -0.93
CA LYS A 84 6.53 -15.51 -0.73
C LYS A 84 6.66 -16.70 0.25
N VAL A 85 5.56 -17.11 0.87
CA VAL A 85 5.50 -18.26 1.77
C VAL A 85 4.95 -19.48 1.03
N LYS A 86 5.68 -20.60 1.05
CA LYS A 86 5.23 -21.86 0.40
C LYS A 86 4.38 -22.72 1.31
N ASP A 87 4.64 -22.71 2.62
CA ASP A 87 3.84 -23.48 3.58
C ASP A 87 2.46 -22.84 3.79
N LYS A 88 1.40 -23.63 3.66
CA LYS A 88 0.01 -23.13 3.72
C LYS A 88 -0.39 -22.69 5.14
N THR A 89 0.12 -23.37 6.17
CA THR A 89 -0.20 -23.07 7.56
C THR A 89 0.51 -21.80 8.01
N GLU A 90 1.80 -21.69 7.70
CA GLU A 90 2.61 -20.50 7.96
C GLU A 90 2.09 -19.29 7.19
N LYS A 91 1.64 -19.48 5.94
CA LYS A 91 1.00 -18.42 5.16
C LYS A 91 -0.23 -17.84 5.87
N LYS A 92 -1.11 -18.71 6.38
CA LYS A 92 -2.30 -18.27 7.13
C LYS A 92 -1.92 -17.57 8.44
N LEU A 93 -0.93 -18.11 9.15
CA LEU A 93 -0.44 -17.54 10.41
C LEU A 93 0.16 -16.15 10.18
N LEU A 94 0.98 -16.00 9.14
CA LEU A 94 1.56 -14.72 8.76
C LEU A 94 0.49 -13.71 8.33
N ALA A 95 -0.46 -14.12 7.49
CA ALA A 95 -1.56 -13.25 7.07
C ALA A 95 -2.32 -12.67 8.27
N LYS A 96 -2.62 -13.52 9.26
CA LYS A 96 -3.24 -13.09 10.51
C LYS A 96 -2.35 -12.13 11.30
N ARG A 97 -1.07 -12.46 11.49
CA ARG A 97 -0.12 -11.58 12.21
C ARG A 97 0.04 -10.22 11.55
N LEU A 98 0.09 -10.16 10.22
CA LEU A 98 0.17 -8.90 9.47
C LEU A 98 -1.14 -8.10 9.59
N HIS A 99 -2.29 -8.75 9.51
CA HIS A 99 -3.58 -8.10 9.77
C HIS A 99 -3.61 -7.50 11.20
N ASP A 100 -3.20 -8.27 12.20
CA ASP A 100 -3.10 -7.85 13.60
C ASP A 100 -1.94 -6.86 13.85
N SER A 101 -1.10 -6.58 12.85
CA SER A 101 -0.10 -5.52 12.86
C SER A 101 -0.65 -4.21 12.32
N ILE A 102 -1.55 -4.30 11.34
CA ILE A 102 -2.22 -3.17 10.71
C ILE A 102 -3.37 -2.63 11.57
N TYR A 103 -4.25 -3.50 12.05
CA TYR A 103 -5.48 -3.11 12.75
C TYR A 103 -5.43 -3.42 14.24
N ASP A 104 -5.84 -2.45 15.07
CA ASP A 104 -6.01 -2.65 16.50
C ASP A 104 -7.23 -3.52 16.83
N VAL A 105 -7.47 -3.72 18.14
CA VAL A 105 -8.54 -4.59 18.64
C VAL A 105 -9.93 -4.07 18.30
N ASP A 106 -10.05 -2.76 18.02
CA ASP A 106 -11.29 -2.08 17.65
C ASP A 106 -11.48 -2.03 16.13
N GLY A 107 -10.52 -2.57 15.36
CA GLY A 107 -10.52 -2.55 13.91
C GLY A 107 -10.03 -1.23 13.31
N CYS A 108 -9.45 -0.33 14.11
CA CYS A 108 -8.87 0.91 13.65
C CYS A 108 -7.44 0.70 13.15
N LEU A 109 -7.00 1.53 12.19
CA LEU A 109 -5.62 1.52 11.71
C LEU A 109 -4.67 1.97 12.83
N ARG A 110 -3.60 1.21 13.05
CA ARG A 110 -2.51 1.64 13.94
C ARG A 110 -1.72 2.79 13.33
N SER A 111 -1.03 3.54 14.19
CA SER A 111 -0.07 4.54 13.74
C SER A 111 1.05 3.90 12.90
N PRO A 112 1.64 4.62 11.92
CA PRO A 112 2.70 4.08 11.06
C PRO A 112 3.91 3.52 11.84
N ALA A 113 4.24 4.13 12.98
CA ALA A 113 5.31 3.67 13.87
C ALA A 113 4.99 2.28 14.44
N GLN A 114 3.83 2.12 15.08
CA GLN A 114 3.39 0.85 15.66
C GLN A 114 3.21 -0.23 14.59
N MET A 115 2.66 0.13 13.44
CA MET A 115 2.48 -0.78 12.31
C MET A 115 3.82 -1.30 11.80
N SER A 116 4.81 -0.41 11.65
CA SER A 116 6.16 -0.75 11.20
C SER A 116 6.85 -1.74 12.14
N GLU A 117 6.77 -1.53 13.46
CA GLU A 117 7.37 -2.42 14.46
C GLU A 117 6.74 -3.80 14.43
N ARG A 118 5.41 -3.87 14.44
CA ARG A 118 4.67 -5.14 14.44
C ARG A 118 4.84 -5.92 13.14
N ILE A 119 4.91 -5.24 11.99
CA ILE A 119 5.21 -5.89 10.70
C ILE A 119 6.60 -6.53 10.75
N LYS A 120 7.62 -5.83 11.28
CA LYS A 120 8.98 -6.40 11.44
C LYS A 120 8.95 -7.66 12.29
N GLU A 121 8.24 -7.64 13.42
CA GLU A 121 8.10 -8.81 14.29
C GLU A 121 7.39 -9.97 13.58
N ALA A 122 6.27 -9.70 12.92
CA ALA A 122 5.52 -10.71 12.17
C ALA A 122 6.36 -11.36 11.07
N VAL A 123 7.09 -10.55 10.29
CA VAL A 123 7.96 -11.00 9.20
C VAL A 123 9.19 -11.75 9.74
N GLY A 124 9.79 -11.28 10.82
CA GLY A 124 10.96 -11.92 11.46
C GLY A 124 10.64 -13.26 12.11
N SER A 125 9.36 -13.54 12.40
CA SER A 125 8.92 -14.81 12.99
C SER A 125 8.83 -15.98 11.99
N VAL A 126 8.95 -15.71 10.67
CA VAL A 126 8.85 -16.73 9.62
C VAL A 126 10.23 -17.35 9.36
N SER A 127 10.33 -18.67 9.46
CA SER A 127 11.57 -19.39 9.16
C SER A 127 11.83 -19.45 7.65
N SER A 128 13.09 -19.24 7.24
CA SER A 128 13.53 -19.32 5.83
C SER A 128 13.18 -20.65 5.14
N ARG A 129 13.07 -21.74 5.90
CA ARG A 129 12.64 -23.05 5.39
C ARG A 129 11.24 -23.03 4.75
N HIS A 130 10.39 -22.09 5.17
CA HIS A 130 9.01 -21.92 4.75
C HIS A 130 8.84 -20.91 3.61
N LEU A 131 9.92 -20.29 3.16
CA LEU A 131 9.92 -19.31 2.07
C LEU A 131 10.13 -19.99 0.71
N ASN A 132 9.61 -19.35 -0.35
CA ASN A 132 9.92 -19.68 -1.75
C ASN A 132 10.92 -18.69 -2.37
N CYS A 133 11.40 -17.71 -1.61
CA CYS A 133 12.37 -16.70 -2.03
C CYS A 133 13.64 -16.78 -1.18
N SER A 134 14.68 -16.03 -1.60
CA SER A 134 15.91 -15.87 -0.80
C SER A 134 15.68 -14.97 0.41
N ASP A 135 16.54 -15.08 1.44
CA ASP A 135 16.52 -14.17 2.59
C ASP A 135 16.76 -12.71 2.17
N HIS A 136 17.60 -12.49 1.15
CA HIS A 136 17.83 -11.15 0.58
C HIS A 136 16.55 -10.57 -0.01
N GLU A 137 15.81 -11.35 -0.79
CA GLU A 137 14.55 -10.92 -1.39
C GLU A 137 13.44 -10.71 -0.33
N TRP A 138 13.42 -11.55 0.70
CA TRP A 138 12.52 -11.43 1.84
C TRP A 138 12.74 -10.11 2.59
N MET A 139 13.98 -9.84 2.98
CA MET A 139 14.35 -8.61 3.69
C MET A 139 14.23 -7.37 2.81
N GLY A 140 14.52 -7.48 1.50
CA GLY A 140 14.27 -6.41 0.54
C GLY A 140 12.79 -6.04 0.46
N THR A 141 11.90 -7.04 0.49
CA THR A 141 10.45 -6.83 0.54
C THR A 141 10.05 -6.08 1.81
N LEU A 142 10.60 -6.47 2.96
CA LEU A 142 10.35 -5.78 4.23
C LEU A 142 10.76 -4.31 4.17
N ASN A 143 12.02 -4.04 3.80
CA ASN A 143 12.54 -2.67 3.78
C ASN A 143 11.74 -1.78 2.81
N ASN A 144 11.42 -2.29 1.63
CA ASN A 144 10.64 -1.56 0.63
C ASN A 144 9.23 -1.19 1.12
N ASN A 145 8.52 -2.11 1.76
CA ASN A 145 7.17 -1.83 2.26
C ASN A 145 7.19 -0.90 3.48
N LEU A 146 8.16 -1.04 4.39
CA LEU A 146 8.29 -0.17 5.56
C LEU A 146 8.54 1.30 5.21
N GLU A 147 9.25 1.58 4.12
CA GLU A 147 9.44 2.93 3.61
C GLU A 147 8.15 3.54 3.04
N GLN A 148 7.18 2.71 2.63
CA GLN A 148 5.96 3.16 1.94
C GLN A 148 4.71 3.14 2.84
N ILE A 149 4.82 2.59 4.05
CA ILE A 149 3.75 2.63 5.08
C ILE A 149 3.88 3.87 5.97
N LYS A 150 5.09 4.42 6.09
CA LYS A 150 5.36 5.70 6.76
C LYS A 150 4.79 6.84 5.90
#